data_AF-A0AA39IMZ7-F1
#
_entry.id   AF-A0AA39IMZ7-F1
#
_cell.length_a   1.000
_cell.length_b   1.000
_cell.length_c   1.000
_cell.angle_alpha   90.00
_cell.angle_beta   90.00
_cell.angle_gamma   90.00
#
_symmetry.space_group_name_H-M   'P 1'
#
loop_
_entity.id
_entity.type
_entity.pdbx_description
1 polymer ?
#
loop_
_entity_poly.entity_id
_entity_poly.type
_entity_poly.pdbx_seq_one_letter_code
_entity_poly.pdbx_strand_id
1 'polypeptide(L)'
;MNPLALLVLLLSLCVAVVLSASCSSSQYCPVGWSVKRREDRSAMTCEATDPTRKCPKPFVCVRSHCDLSFCCANQKVLERMKTAEADAADDTDDEL
;
A
#
# COMPACT_ATOMS: atom_id res chain seq x y z
N MET A 1 -16.05 43.65 -11.03
CA MET A 1 -15.89 42.22 -10.70
C MET A 1 -15.72 42.11 -9.20
N ASN A 2 -16.58 41.36 -8.52
CA ASN A 2 -16.57 41.29 -7.05
C ASN A 2 -15.37 40.43 -6.57
N PRO A 3 -14.49 40.95 -5.69
CA PRO A 3 -13.31 40.21 -5.23
C PRO A 3 -13.69 38.92 -4.47
N LEU A 4 -14.85 38.92 -3.79
CA LEU A 4 -15.41 37.71 -3.17
C LEU A 4 -15.75 36.62 -4.20
N ALA A 5 -16.23 36.98 -5.39
CA ALA A 5 -16.58 36.01 -6.42
C ALA A 5 -15.34 35.31 -7.00
N LEU A 6 -14.23 36.04 -7.13
CA LEU A 6 -12.95 35.48 -7.59
C LEU A 6 -12.37 34.50 -6.56
N LEU A 7 -12.48 34.83 -5.27
CA LEU A 7 -12.00 34.02 -4.16
C LEU A 7 -12.80 32.71 -4.02
N VAL A 8 -14.12 32.78 -4.19
CA VAL A 8 -15.00 31.59 -4.23
C VAL A 8 -14.69 30.71 -5.45
N LEU A 9 -14.41 31.31 -6.61
CA LEU A 9 -14.04 30.55 -7.82
C LEU A 9 -12.70 29.81 -7.64
N LEU A 10 -11.71 30.48 -7.06
CA LEU A 10 -10.39 29.88 -6.77
C LEU A 10 -10.49 28.76 -5.73
N LEU A 11 -11.27 28.97 -4.66
CA LEU A 11 -11.52 27.92 -3.66
C LEU A 11 -12.23 26.70 -4.27
N SER A 12 -13.21 26.94 -5.15
CA SER A 12 -13.91 25.86 -5.88
C SER A 12 -12.97 25.03 -6.76
N LEU A 13 -12.08 25.67 -7.52
CA LEU A 13 -11.07 24.97 -8.32
C LEU A 13 -10.09 24.17 -7.45
N CYS A 14 -9.65 24.73 -6.31
CA CYS A 14 -8.73 24.02 -5.40
C CYS A 14 -9.36 22.73 -4.84
N VAL A 15 -10.65 22.75 -4.48
CA VAL A 15 -11.34 21.56 -3.96
C VAL A 15 -11.45 20.46 -5.04
N ALA A 16 -11.68 20.82 -6.30
CA ALA A 16 -11.77 19.85 -7.39
C ALA A 16 -10.45 19.12 -7.68
N VAL A 17 -9.30 19.79 -7.51
CA VAL A 17 -7.98 19.19 -7.79
C VAL A 17 -7.56 18.19 -6.71
N VAL A 18 -7.88 18.46 -5.45
CA VAL A 18 -7.45 17.63 -4.29
C VAL A 18 -8.15 16.26 -4.26
N LEU A 19 -9.35 16.11 -4.86
CA LEU A 19 -10.09 14.85 -4.86
C LEU A 19 -9.52 13.75 -5.79
N SER A 20 -8.51 14.05 -6.62
CA SER A 20 -8.17 13.19 -7.77
C SER A 20 -7.10 12.13 -7.51
N ALA A 21 -6.44 12.08 -6.35
CA ALA A 21 -5.49 11.00 -6.02
C ALA A 21 -6.20 9.75 -5.45
N SER A 22 -7.31 9.34 -6.06
CA SER A 22 -7.98 8.08 -5.71
C SER A 22 -7.32 6.92 -6.45
N CYS A 23 -6.43 6.23 -5.76
CA CYS A 23 -5.80 5.04 -6.28
C CYS A 23 -6.71 3.83 -6.05
N SER A 24 -7.06 3.12 -7.12
CA SER A 24 -7.86 1.90 -7.00
C SER A 24 -7.01 0.74 -6.47
N SER A 25 -7.63 -0.24 -5.79
CA SER A 25 -6.90 -1.38 -5.21
C SER A 25 -6.11 -2.21 -6.24
N SER A 26 -6.52 -2.20 -7.51
CA SER A 26 -5.79 -2.85 -8.61
C SER A 26 -4.52 -2.12 -9.06
N GLN A 27 -4.32 -0.88 -8.60
CA GLN A 27 -3.20 -0.02 -9.01
C GLN A 27 -2.10 0.06 -7.96
N TYR A 28 -2.31 -0.49 -6.75
CA TYR A 28 -1.36 -0.39 -5.63
C TYR A 28 -0.06 -1.13 -5.90
N CYS A 29 -0.15 -2.35 -6.45
CA CYS A 29 0.99 -3.22 -6.69
C CYS A 29 0.99 -3.76 -8.13
N PRO A 30 2.15 -4.14 -8.67
CA PRO A 30 2.24 -4.78 -9.97
C PRO A 30 1.42 -6.08 -10.06
N VAL A 31 1.12 -6.52 -11.28
CA VAL A 31 0.43 -7.80 -11.50
C VAL A 31 1.23 -8.96 -10.89
N GLY A 32 0.56 -9.86 -10.17
CA GLY A 32 1.19 -10.97 -9.44
C GLY A 32 1.80 -10.58 -8.09
N TRP A 33 1.53 -9.37 -7.61
CA TRP A 33 1.92 -8.90 -6.28
C TRP A 33 0.70 -8.60 -5.42
N SER A 34 0.87 -8.75 -4.12
CA SER A 34 -0.15 -8.48 -3.11
C SER A 34 0.26 -7.30 -2.24
N VAL A 35 -0.68 -6.39 -1.98
CA VAL A 35 -0.50 -5.25 -1.10
C VAL A 35 -0.61 -5.67 0.36
N LYS A 36 0.28 -5.18 1.22
CA LYS A 36 0.11 -5.30 2.67
C LYS A 36 -1.04 -4.39 3.10
N ARG A 37 -2.00 -4.96 3.82
CA ARG A 37 -3.05 -4.19 4.48
C ARG A 37 -2.74 -4.05 5.97
N ARG A 38 -3.11 -2.90 6.53
CA ARG A 38 -3.16 -2.64 7.96
C ARG A 38 -4.41 -3.31 8.57
N GLU A 39 -4.54 -3.27 9.89
CA GLU A 39 -5.67 -3.86 10.63
C GLU A 39 -7.02 -3.26 10.24
N ASP A 40 -7.04 -1.97 9.93
CA ASP A 40 -8.19 -1.23 9.40
C ASP A 40 -8.51 -1.56 7.93
N ARG A 41 -7.80 -2.54 7.35
CA ARG A 41 -7.88 -2.96 5.93
C ARG A 41 -7.39 -1.91 4.94
N SER A 42 -6.83 -0.79 5.39
CA SER A 42 -6.22 0.20 4.51
C SER A 42 -4.92 -0.34 3.91
N ALA A 43 -4.55 0.14 2.73
CA ALA A 43 -3.29 -0.24 2.10
C ALA A 43 -2.12 0.42 2.85
N MET A 44 -1.13 -0.37 3.23
CA MET A 44 0.05 0.14 3.91
C MET A 44 0.93 0.89 2.91
N THR A 45 1.02 2.20 3.09
CA THR A 45 1.95 3.06 2.34
C THR A 45 3.34 3.04 2.98
N CYS A 46 4.34 3.30 2.15
CA CYS A 46 5.73 3.45 2.54
C CYS A 46 6.31 4.68 1.86
N GLU A 47 7.41 5.18 2.39
CA GLU A 47 8.08 6.34 1.84
C GLU A 47 9.58 6.04 1.79
N ALA A 48 10.18 6.08 0.60
CA ALA A 48 11.58 5.68 0.42
C ALA A 48 12.55 6.59 1.19
N THR A 49 12.13 7.83 1.49
CA THR A 49 12.91 8.83 2.22
C THR A 49 12.72 8.78 3.73
N ASP A 50 11.70 8.07 4.24
CA ASP A 50 11.45 7.94 5.68
C ASP A 50 11.85 6.53 6.17
N PRO A 51 12.99 6.39 6.86
CA PRO A 51 13.46 5.09 7.35
C PRO A 51 12.58 4.50 8.47
N THR A 52 11.64 5.26 9.03
CA THR A 52 10.68 4.76 10.02
C THR A 52 9.50 4.04 9.39
N ARG A 53 9.18 4.32 8.11
CA ARG A 53 8.09 3.68 7.35
C ARG A 53 8.59 2.54 6.46
N LYS A 54 9.35 1.62 7.07
CA LYS A 54 9.83 0.42 6.38
C LYS A 54 8.71 -0.62 6.28
N CYS A 55 8.63 -1.26 5.11
CA CYS A 55 7.75 -2.40 4.91
C CYS A 55 8.24 -3.61 5.70
N PRO A 56 7.35 -4.33 6.40
CA PRO A 56 7.72 -5.58 7.05
C PRO A 56 8.06 -6.64 6.01
N LYS A 57 9.08 -7.47 6.24
CA LYS A 57 9.37 -8.61 5.35
C LYS A 57 8.18 -9.58 5.32
N PRO A 58 7.85 -10.19 4.16
CA PRO A 58 8.54 -10.13 2.86
C PRO A 58 8.15 -8.95 1.95
N PHE A 59 7.41 -7.97 2.46
CA PHE A 59 6.96 -6.84 1.67
C PHE A 59 8.09 -5.83 1.43
N VAL A 60 8.09 -5.25 0.25
CA VAL A 60 9.03 -4.21 -0.18
C VAL A 60 8.26 -2.97 -0.62
N CYS A 61 8.90 -1.80 -0.51
CA CYS A 61 8.29 -0.54 -0.91
C CYS A 61 8.33 -0.41 -2.44
N VAL A 62 7.15 -0.32 -3.06
CA VAL A 62 6.99 -0.23 -4.51
C VAL A 62 6.18 1.00 -4.85
N ARG A 63 6.67 1.80 -5.81
CA ARG A 63 5.93 2.95 -6.35
C ARG A 63 4.80 2.45 -7.27
N SER A 64 3.57 2.85 -6.97
CA SER A 64 2.40 2.50 -7.76
C SER A 64 2.22 3.42 -8.97
N HIS A 65 1.23 3.10 -9.81
CA HIS A 65 0.85 3.90 -10.96
C HIS A 65 0.16 5.24 -10.61
N CYS A 66 -0.16 5.45 -9.34
CA CYS A 66 -0.86 6.64 -8.84
C CYS A 66 0.06 7.55 -8.01
N ASP A 67 1.38 7.47 -8.25
CA ASP A 67 2.44 8.26 -7.60
C ASP A 67 2.59 8.09 -6.08
N LEU A 68 1.83 7.19 -5.48
CA LEU A 68 1.99 6.74 -4.10
C LEU A 68 2.93 5.54 -4.05
N SER A 69 3.46 5.22 -2.87
CA SER A 69 4.26 4.02 -2.67
C SER A 69 3.62 3.13 -1.62
N PHE A 70 3.54 1.83 -1.92
CA PHE A 70 2.87 0.83 -1.10
C PHE A 70 3.81 -0.33 -0.78
N CYS A 71 3.55 -0.98 0.36
CA CYS A 71 4.22 -2.22 0.71
C CYS A 71 3.61 -3.38 -0.06
N CYS A 72 4.36 -3.93 -1.01
CA CYS A 72 3.94 -5.01 -1.88
C CYS A 72 4.86 -6.23 -1.72
N ALA A 73 4.29 -7.44 -1.82
CA ALA A 73 5.07 -8.67 -1.87
C ALA A 73 4.68 -9.50 -3.09
N ASN A 74 5.64 -10.19 -3.70
CA ASN A 74 5.37 -11.10 -4.80
C ASN A 74 4.56 -12.29 -4.26
N GLN A 75 3.49 -12.64 -4.95
CA GLN A 75 2.58 -13.70 -4.52
C GLN A 75 3.31 -15.06 -4.38
N LYS A 76 4.28 -15.34 -5.25
CA LYS A 76 5.13 -16.55 -5.14
C LYS A 76 5.98 -16.58 -3.88
N VAL A 77 6.43 -15.42 -3.39
CA VAL A 77 7.22 -15.33 -2.15
C VAL A 77 6.32 -15.56 -0.94
N LEU A 78 5.12 -14.97 -0.96
CA LEU A 78 4.12 -15.20 0.09
C LEU A 78 3.72 -16.67 0.17
N GLU A 79 3.48 -17.32 -0.97
CA GLU A 79 3.16 -18.75 -1.02
C GLU A 79 4.30 -19.61 -0.50
N ARG A 80 5.55 -19.36 -0.92
CA ARG A 80 6.71 -20.11 -0.42
C ARG A 80 6.89 -19.98 1.09
N MET A 81 6.69 -18.79 1.64
CA MET A 81 6.78 -18.58 3.10
C MET A 81 5.66 -19.31 3.83
N LYS A 82 4.43 -19.25 3.31
CA LYS A 82 3.30 -19.96 3.89
C LYS A 82 3.52 -21.48 3.90
N THR A 83 4.10 -22.04 2.85
CA THR A 83 4.46 -23.47 2.80
C THR A 83 5.59 -23.78 3.80
N ALA A 84 6.65 -22.97 3.84
CA ALA A 84 7.75 -23.19 4.78
C ALA A 84 7.32 -23.08 6.26
N GLU A 85 6.37 -22.20 6.59
CA GLU A 85 5.79 -22.09 7.93
C GLU A 85 4.93 -23.32 8.28
N ALA A 86 4.19 -23.87 7.31
CA ALA A 86 3.40 -25.08 7.52
C ALA A 86 4.31 -26.30 7.75
N ASP A 87 5.38 -26.44 6.97
CA ASP A 87 6.35 -27.53 7.11
C ASP A 87 7.09 -27.43 8.46
N ALA A 88 7.42 -26.22 8.93
CA ALA A 88 8.10 -26.03 10.21
C ALA A 88 7.19 -26.22 11.45
N ALA A 89 5.87 -26.08 11.29
CA ALA A 89 4.91 -26.31 12.37
C ALA A 89 4.64 -27.82 12.58
N ASP A 90 4.65 -28.61 11.50
CA ASP A 90 4.47 -30.06 11.51
C ASP A 90 5.61 -30.79 12.26
N ASP A 91 6.84 -30.27 12.18
CA ASP A 91 8.02 -30.82 12.87
C ASP A 91 8.01 -30.60 14.41
N THR A 92 7.09 -29.81 14.96
CA THR A 92 7.04 -29.49 16.42
C THR A 92 5.99 -30.25 17.22
N ASP A 93 5.15 -31.07 16.58
CA ASP A 93 4.09 -31.85 17.25
C ASP A 93 4.50 -33.32 17.55
N ASP A 94 5.78 -33.71 17.36
CA ASP A 94 6.30 -35.08 17.58
C ASP A 94 7.18 -35.24 18.85
N GLU A 95 7.19 -34.27 19.79
CA GLU A 95 7.73 -34.48 21.15
C GLU A 95 6.63 -34.33 22.22
N LEU A 96 6.32 -35.49 22.83
CA LEU A 96 5.45 -35.78 23.98
C LEU A 96 5.61 -34.87 25.21
#